data_AF-A0A352IWC5-F1
#
_entry.id   AF-A0A352IWC5-F1
#
_cell.length_a   1.000
_cell.length_b   1.000
_cell.length_c   1.000
_cell.angle_alpha   90.00
_cell.angle_beta   90.00
_cell.angle_gamma   90.00
#
_symmetry.space_group_name_H-M   'P 1'
#
loop_
_entity.id
_entity.type
_entity.pdbx_description
1 polymer ?
#
loop_
_entity_poly.entity_id
_entity_poly.type
_entity_poly.pdbx_seq_one_letter_code
_entity_poly.pdbx_strand_id
1 'polypeptide(L)'
;MAEKTEGSWLEFATDRPRLTVWAMVVVTLMLVALAALPSVWPERFGLLNPLTIDTDPENMLSADEPVRVFHDDMKEQFSLYDMVVVGVVNESNPDGVFNVGSLRRIYELTEYASTLRWPDPDNPGRQEGVVEEDMLALSRGDNIEQEGVGS
;
A
#
# COMPACT_ATOMS: atom_id res chain seq x y z
N MET A 1 -28.28 9.77 47.06
CA MET A 1 -26.91 9.42 47.55
C MET A 1 -25.81 9.74 46.52
N ALA A 2 -26.11 10.35 45.37
CA ALA A 2 -25.13 10.70 44.32
C ALA A 2 -24.58 12.15 44.42
N GLU A 3 -25.26 13.03 45.15
CA GLU A 3 -24.96 14.48 45.18
C GLU A 3 -23.73 14.84 46.04
N LYS A 4 -23.37 14.01 47.03
CA LYS A 4 -22.22 14.28 47.92
C LYS A 4 -20.87 13.98 47.27
N THR A 5 -20.84 13.15 46.23
CA THR A 5 -19.61 12.77 45.52
C THR A 5 -19.16 13.83 44.52
N GLU A 6 -20.07 14.57 43.90
CA GLU A 6 -19.72 15.54 42.84
C GLU A 6 -18.92 16.73 43.40
N GLY A 7 -19.31 17.27 44.57
CA GLY A 7 -18.54 18.35 45.23
C GLY A 7 -17.14 17.92 45.66
N SER A 8 -16.96 16.65 46.06
CA SER A 8 -15.68 16.12 46.52
C SER A 8 -14.62 16.02 45.41
N TRP A 9 -15.03 15.71 44.17
CA TRP A 9 -14.10 15.63 43.03
C TRP A 9 -13.65 17.02 42.56
N LEU A 10 -14.57 17.99 42.57
CA LEU A 10 -14.31 19.38 42.23
C LEU A 10 -13.41 20.07 43.27
N GLU A 11 -13.67 19.87 44.56
CA GLU A 11 -12.79 20.37 45.64
C GLU A 11 -11.39 19.76 45.55
N PHE A 12 -11.28 18.44 45.37
CA PHE A 12 -9.98 17.76 45.23
C PHE A 12 -9.18 18.24 44.01
N ALA A 13 -9.84 18.41 42.87
CA ALA A 13 -9.22 18.91 41.64
C ALA A 13 -8.69 20.35 41.81
N THR A 14 -9.37 21.16 42.63
CA THR A 14 -9.03 22.57 42.89
C THR A 14 -7.97 22.73 43.99
N ASP A 15 -7.99 21.89 45.02
CA ASP A 15 -7.06 21.92 46.16
C ASP A 15 -5.67 21.38 45.80
N ARG A 16 -5.57 20.47 44.83
CA ARG A 16 -4.27 19.89 44.38
C ARG A 16 -4.09 19.95 42.87
N PRO A 17 -4.03 21.15 42.27
CA PRO A 17 -4.05 21.33 40.82
C PRO A 17 -2.84 20.69 40.14
N ARG A 18 -1.65 20.74 40.77
CA ARG A 18 -0.44 20.12 40.21
C ARG A 18 -0.56 18.60 40.07
N LEU A 19 -1.21 17.94 41.03
CA LEU A 19 -1.36 16.49 41.03
C LEU A 19 -2.39 16.06 39.97
N THR A 20 -3.49 16.81 39.85
CA THR A 20 -4.50 16.60 38.80
C THR A 20 -3.91 16.76 37.41
N VAL A 21 -3.14 17.83 37.17
CA VAL A 21 -2.46 18.07 35.89
C VAL A 21 -1.47 16.96 35.58
N TRP A 22 -0.67 16.53 36.56
CA TRP A 22 0.27 15.41 36.37
C TRP A 22 -0.45 14.09 36.05
N ALA A 23 -1.55 13.80 36.75
CA ALA A 23 -2.36 12.62 36.47
C ALA A 23 -2.91 12.66 35.03
N MET A 24 -3.43 13.81 34.58
CA MET A 24 -3.90 13.99 33.20
C MET A 24 -2.78 13.79 32.18
N VAL A 25 -1.60 14.38 32.41
CA VAL A 25 -0.44 14.23 31.52
C VAL A 25 0.00 12.77 31.44
N VAL A 26 0.09 12.07 32.58
CA VAL A 26 0.50 10.66 32.62
C VAL A 26 -0.51 9.79 31.88
N VAL A 27 -1.81 9.99 32.10
CA VAL A 27 -2.86 9.25 31.40
C VAL A 27 -2.80 9.51 29.89
N THR A 28 -2.64 10.76 29.46
CA THR A 28 -2.51 11.11 28.04
C THR A 28 -1.28 10.46 27.43
N LEU A 29 -0.12 10.53 28.08
CA LEU A 29 1.11 9.89 27.61
C LEU A 29 0.96 8.36 27.55
N MET A 30 0.26 7.76 28.52
CA MET A 30 -0.02 6.33 28.52
C MET A 30 -0.91 5.92 27.34
N LEU A 31 -1.95 6.71 27.02
CA LEU A 31 -2.81 6.45 25.85
C LEU A 31 -2.04 6.60 24.53
N VAL A 32 -1.22 7.66 24.40
CA VAL A 32 -0.36 7.84 23.23
C VAL A 32 0.63 6.68 23.09
N ALA A 33 1.24 6.24 24.18
CA ALA A 33 2.13 5.10 24.18
C ALA A 33 1.40 3.81 23.75
N LEU A 34 0.22 3.53 24.31
CA LEU A 34 -0.57 2.36 23.93
C LEU A 34 -0.99 2.37 22.46
N ALA A 35 -1.26 3.55 21.88
CA ALA A 35 -1.63 3.68 20.47
C ALA A 35 -0.41 3.62 19.53
N ALA A 36 0.72 4.21 19.90
CA ALA A 36 1.88 4.38 19.01
C ALA A 36 2.92 3.26 19.12
N LEU A 37 3.11 2.68 20.32
CA LEU A 37 4.11 1.63 20.54
C LEU A 37 3.91 0.37 19.67
N PRO A 38 2.67 -0.09 19.41
CA PRO A 38 2.44 -1.24 18.51
C PRO A 38 2.92 -0.98 17.09
N SER A 39 2.80 0.26 16.59
CA SER A 39 3.28 0.64 15.25
C SER A 39 4.80 0.74 15.16
N VAL A 40 5.50 1.09 16.25
CA VAL A 40 6.97 1.22 16.28
C VAL A 40 7.66 -0.12 16.57
N TRP A 41 7.06 -0.97 17.42
CA TRP A 41 7.61 -2.26 17.83
C TRP A 41 6.57 -3.40 17.82
N PRO A 42 6.09 -3.80 16.64
CA PRO A 42 5.01 -4.80 16.52
C PRO A 42 5.36 -6.14 17.17
N GLU A 43 6.61 -6.61 17.03
CA GLU A 43 7.08 -7.89 17.59
C GLU A 43 6.98 -7.99 19.12
N ARG A 44 7.00 -6.86 19.83
CA ARG A 44 6.95 -6.83 21.31
C ARG A 44 5.54 -6.61 21.85
N PHE A 45 4.65 -6.05 21.03
CA PHE A 45 3.29 -5.67 21.42
C PHE A 45 2.24 -6.45 20.64
N GLY A 46 2.44 -7.76 20.42
CA GLY A 46 1.52 -8.60 19.65
C GLY A 46 0.09 -8.76 20.21
N LEU A 47 -0.22 -8.16 21.36
CA LEU A 47 -1.58 -8.07 21.92
C LEU A 47 -2.34 -6.82 21.43
N LEU A 48 -1.63 -5.85 20.82
CA LEU A 48 -2.18 -4.60 20.30
C LEU A 48 -1.97 -4.55 18.78
N ASN A 49 -2.95 -4.00 18.06
CA ASN A 49 -2.87 -3.90 16.61
C ASN A 49 -2.04 -2.67 16.21
N PRO A 50 -1.07 -2.82 15.27
CA PRO A 50 -0.40 -1.67 14.68
C PRO A 50 -1.40 -0.86 13.83
N LEU A 51 -1.08 0.40 13.62
CA LEU A 51 -1.85 1.26 12.72
C LEU A 51 -1.74 0.73 11.28
N THR A 52 -2.86 0.37 10.68
CA THR A 52 -2.97 0.05 9.26
C THR A 52 -3.46 1.29 8.50
N ILE A 53 -2.78 1.64 7.42
CA ILE A 53 -3.18 2.75 6.54
C ILE A 53 -3.53 2.13 5.21
N ASP A 54 -4.80 2.23 4.84
CA ASP A 54 -5.28 1.85 3.52
C ASP A 54 -5.28 3.09 2.63
N THR A 55 -4.52 3.03 1.54
CA THR A 55 -4.42 4.10 0.56
C THR A 55 -5.02 3.72 -0.78
N ASP A 56 -5.71 2.59 -0.86
CA ASP A 56 -6.41 2.21 -2.07
C ASP A 56 -7.64 3.13 -2.25
N PRO A 57 -7.70 3.92 -3.34
CA PRO A 57 -8.84 4.78 -3.60
C PRO A 57 -10.16 3.99 -3.72
N GLU A 58 -10.12 2.71 -4.12
CA GLU A 58 -11.30 1.86 -4.20
C GLU A 58 -11.91 1.58 -2.82
N ASN A 59 -11.06 1.46 -1.79
CA ASN A 59 -11.48 1.28 -0.40
C ASN A 59 -12.05 2.55 0.23
N MET A 60 -12.07 3.68 -0.48
CA MET A 60 -12.81 4.87 -0.05
C MET A 60 -14.32 4.72 -0.26
N LEU A 61 -14.77 3.74 -1.05
CA LEU A 61 -16.17 3.36 -1.20
C LEU A 61 -16.54 2.24 -0.23
N SER A 62 -17.82 2.19 0.15
CA SER A 62 -18.36 1.06 0.91
C SER A 62 -18.13 -0.25 0.16
N ALA A 63 -17.86 -1.33 0.89
CA ALA A 63 -17.68 -2.65 0.29
C ALA A 63 -18.94 -3.11 -0.50
N ASP A 64 -20.12 -2.68 -0.06
CA ASP A 64 -21.40 -3.02 -0.70
C ASP A 64 -21.83 -2.03 -1.79
N GLU A 65 -20.98 -1.06 -2.16
CA GLU A 65 -21.32 -0.09 -3.21
C GLU A 65 -21.43 -0.81 -4.57
N PRO A 66 -22.56 -0.70 -5.30
CA PRO A 66 -22.78 -1.47 -6.52
C PRO A 66 -21.70 -1.29 -7.60
N VAL A 67 -21.07 -0.11 -7.66
CA VAL A 67 -19.98 0.19 -8.59
C VAL A 67 -18.72 -0.60 -8.25
N ARG A 68 -18.40 -0.74 -6.95
CA ARG A 68 -17.23 -1.49 -6.47
C ARG A 68 -17.41 -2.98 -6.74
N VAL A 69 -18.57 -3.53 -6.37
CA VAL A 69 -18.89 -4.94 -6.62
C VAL A 69 -18.83 -5.27 -8.12
N PHE A 70 -19.43 -4.43 -8.96
CA PHE A 70 -19.37 -4.65 -10.41
C PHE A 70 -17.94 -4.54 -10.96
N HIS A 71 -17.13 -3.60 -10.47
CA HIS A 71 -15.73 -3.44 -10.88
C HIS A 71 -14.89 -4.67 -10.51
N ASP A 72 -15.03 -5.19 -9.29
CA ASP A 72 -14.36 -6.41 -8.85
C ASP A 72 -14.82 -7.65 -9.65
N ASP A 73 -16.12 -7.80 -9.89
CA ASP A 73 -16.67 -8.87 -10.73
C ASP A 73 -16.09 -8.82 -12.16
N MET A 74 -15.96 -7.62 -12.73
CA MET A 74 -15.39 -7.46 -14.08
C MET A 74 -13.88 -7.67 -14.10
N LYS A 75 -13.13 -7.29 -13.06
CA LYS A 75 -11.70 -7.62 -12.95
C LYS A 75 -11.49 -9.12 -12.99
N GLU A 76 -12.25 -9.88 -12.21
CA GLU A 76 -12.15 -11.34 -12.17
C GLU A 76 -12.58 -11.95 -13.52
N GLN A 77 -13.72 -11.53 -14.05
CA GLN A 77 -14.30 -12.09 -15.28
C GLN A 77 -13.41 -11.88 -16.52
N PHE A 78 -12.70 -10.76 -16.59
CA PHE A 78 -11.81 -10.42 -17.71
C PHE A 78 -10.33 -10.57 -17.40
N SER A 79 -9.97 -11.06 -16.21
CA SER A 79 -8.57 -11.17 -15.75
C SER A 79 -7.81 -9.86 -15.92
N LEU A 80 -8.42 -8.74 -15.49
CA LEU A 80 -7.78 -7.43 -15.58
C LEU A 80 -6.78 -7.26 -14.45
N TYR A 81 -5.56 -6.87 -14.82
CA TYR A 81 -4.48 -6.56 -13.90
C TYR A 81 -4.19 -5.07 -13.86
N ASP A 82 -3.63 -4.60 -12.75
CA ASP A 82 -3.15 -3.24 -12.65
C ASP A 82 -1.93 -3.01 -13.55
N MET A 83 -1.93 -1.87 -14.24
CA MET A 83 -0.87 -1.50 -15.18
C MET A 83 0.11 -0.51 -14.57
N VAL A 84 1.40 -0.82 -14.63
CA VAL A 84 2.48 0.09 -14.24
C VAL A 84 3.23 0.57 -15.49
N VAL A 85 3.36 1.90 -15.64
CA VAL A 85 4.05 2.52 -16.78
C VAL A 85 5.36 3.14 -16.32
N VAL A 86 6.48 2.71 -16.92
CA VAL A 86 7.81 3.23 -16.61
C VAL A 86 8.32 4.07 -17.78
N GLY A 87 8.42 5.39 -17.55
CA GLY A 87 9.03 6.32 -18.51
C GLY A 87 10.54 6.45 -18.30
N VAL A 88 11.33 6.30 -19.37
CA VAL A 88 12.79 6.49 -19.33
C VAL A 88 13.19 7.70 -20.15
N VAL A 89 13.96 8.61 -19.54
CA VAL A 89 14.49 9.82 -20.19
C VAL A 89 16.01 9.86 -20.08
N ASN A 90 16.67 10.43 -21.09
CA ASN A 90 18.12 10.66 -21.07
C ASN A 90 18.41 12.05 -21.64
N GLU A 91 18.54 13.04 -20.76
CA GLU A 91 18.76 14.45 -21.15
C GLU A 91 20.24 14.76 -21.47
N SER A 92 21.16 13.86 -21.13
CA SER A 92 22.60 14.08 -21.30
C SER A 92 23.13 13.68 -22.69
N ASN A 93 22.39 12.86 -23.43
CA ASN A 93 22.77 12.43 -24.78
C ASN A 93 21.94 13.18 -25.83
N PRO A 94 22.55 13.74 -26.91
CA PRO A 94 21.81 14.41 -27.98
C PRO A 94 20.71 13.56 -28.64
N ASP A 95 20.91 12.24 -28.71
CA ASP A 95 19.95 11.28 -29.28
C ASP A 95 18.95 10.74 -28.24
N GLY A 96 18.96 11.31 -27.03
CA GLY A 96 18.10 10.89 -25.93
C GLY A 96 18.33 9.42 -25.55
N VAL A 97 17.24 8.64 -25.53
CA VAL A 97 17.29 7.19 -25.22
C VAL A 97 17.69 6.33 -26.42
N PHE A 98 17.77 6.87 -27.63
CA PHE A 98 18.05 6.13 -28.86
C PHE A 98 19.55 5.89 -29.08
N ASN A 99 20.26 5.50 -28.02
CA ASN A 99 21.65 5.11 -28.06
C ASN A 99 21.84 3.72 -27.42
N VAL A 100 22.89 3.00 -27.83
CA VAL A 100 23.15 1.62 -27.39
C VAL A 100 23.17 1.49 -25.86
N GLY A 101 23.74 2.47 -25.16
CA GLY A 101 23.85 2.44 -23.70
C GLY A 101 22.49 2.49 -23.01
N SER A 102 21.61 3.41 -23.44
CA SER A 102 20.25 3.55 -22.90
C SER A 102 19.37 2.37 -23.27
N LEU A 103 19.37 1.94 -24.54
CA LEU A 103 18.57 0.80 -25.00
C LEU A 103 18.94 -0.50 -24.29
N ARG A 104 20.24 -0.73 -24.03
CA ARG A 104 20.69 -1.88 -23.25
C ARG A 104 20.14 -1.86 -21.82
N ARG A 105 20.16 -0.69 -21.15
CA ARG A 105 19.62 -0.57 -19.79
C ARG A 105 18.10 -0.76 -19.75
N ILE A 106 17.39 -0.26 -20.75
CA ILE A 106 15.94 -0.47 -20.89
C ILE A 106 15.65 -1.96 -21.07
N TYR A 107 16.42 -2.66 -21.90
CA TYR A 107 16.34 -4.10 -22.06
C TYR A 107 16.61 -4.85 -20.74
N GLU A 108 17.72 -4.55 -20.06
CA GLU A 108 18.06 -5.15 -18.76
C GLU A 108 16.97 -4.92 -17.71
N LEU A 109 16.38 -3.71 -17.68
CA LEU A 109 15.26 -3.39 -16.80
C LEU A 109 14.01 -4.20 -17.13
N THR A 110 13.72 -4.35 -18.43
CA THR A 110 12.59 -5.14 -18.94
C THR A 110 12.72 -6.61 -18.54
N GLU A 111 13.91 -7.20 -18.73
CA GLU A 111 14.21 -8.58 -18.33
C GLU A 111 14.20 -8.75 -16.81
N TYR A 112 14.67 -7.77 -16.05
CA TYR A 112 14.56 -7.83 -14.59
C TYR A 112 13.10 -7.79 -14.13
N ALA A 113 12.29 -6.90 -14.70
CA ALA A 113 10.89 -6.74 -14.33
C ALA A 113 10.08 -8.02 -14.56
N SER A 114 10.33 -8.76 -15.64
CA SER A 114 9.63 -10.03 -15.92
C SER A 114 9.87 -11.10 -14.85
N THR A 115 10.98 -11.03 -14.12
CA THR A 115 11.32 -11.97 -13.04
C THR A 115 10.70 -11.62 -11.69
N LEU A 116 10.07 -10.45 -11.55
CA LEU A 116 9.53 -10.00 -10.28
C LEU A 116 8.39 -10.91 -9.83
N ARG A 117 8.59 -11.55 -8.69
CA ARG A 117 7.61 -12.38 -7.99
C ARG A 117 7.68 -12.07 -6.50
N TRP A 118 6.54 -11.94 -5.84
CA TRP A 118 6.44 -11.71 -4.39
C TRP A 118 5.28 -12.53 -3.80
N PRO A 119 5.32 -12.86 -2.49
CA PRO A 119 4.21 -13.55 -1.85
C PRO A 119 3.00 -12.63 -1.74
N ASP A 120 1.82 -13.19 -2.04
CA ASP A 120 0.54 -12.54 -1.78
C ASP A 120 0.41 -12.26 -0.26
N PRO A 121 0.20 -10.99 0.16
CA PRO A 121 0.07 -10.62 1.57
C PRO A 121 -1.06 -11.33 2.31
N ASP A 122 -2.15 -11.66 1.61
CA ASP A 122 -3.35 -12.30 2.15
C ASP A 122 -3.28 -13.82 2.04
N ASN A 123 -2.56 -14.35 1.03
CA ASN A 123 -2.36 -15.79 0.83
C ASN A 123 -0.87 -16.14 0.64
N PRO A 124 -0.11 -16.39 1.72
CA PRO A 124 1.34 -16.67 1.64
C PRO A 124 1.75 -17.89 0.80
N GLY A 125 0.80 -18.75 0.41
CA GLY A 125 1.00 -19.88 -0.49
C GLY A 125 0.88 -19.54 -1.99
N ARG A 126 0.50 -18.30 -2.33
CA ARG A 126 0.39 -17.79 -3.69
C ARG A 126 1.50 -16.76 -3.93
N GLN A 127 2.05 -16.79 -5.14
CA GLN A 127 3.03 -15.81 -5.61
C GLN A 127 2.33 -14.91 -6.62
N GLU A 128 2.39 -13.62 -6.39
CA GLU A 128 2.02 -12.58 -7.34
C GLU A 128 3.25 -12.11 -8.10
N GLY A 129 3.03 -11.39 -9.20
CA GLY A 129 4.12 -10.93 -10.03
C GLY A 129 3.68 -10.16 -11.25
N VAL A 130 4.67 -9.67 -11.98
CA VAL A 130 4.45 -9.11 -13.32
C VAL A 130 3.96 -10.23 -14.24
N VAL A 131 2.81 -10.01 -14.89
CA VAL A 131 2.26 -10.91 -15.90
C VAL A 131 3.06 -10.76 -17.18
N GLU A 132 3.87 -11.77 -17.46
CA GLU A 132 4.86 -11.71 -18.54
C GLU A 132 4.21 -11.55 -19.93
N GLU A 133 3.07 -12.22 -20.11
CA GLU A 133 2.29 -12.26 -21.36
C GLU A 133 1.68 -10.88 -21.70
N ASP A 134 1.39 -10.06 -20.69
CA ASP A 134 0.77 -8.73 -20.85
C ASP A 134 1.83 -7.59 -20.85
N MET A 135 3.11 -7.93 -20.79
CA MET A 135 4.18 -6.94 -20.63
C MET A 135 4.55 -6.28 -21.97
N LEU A 136 4.26 -4.98 -22.07
CA LEU A 136 4.57 -4.16 -23.24
C LEU A 136 5.94 -3.48 -23.11
N ALA A 137 6.93 -3.92 -23.90
CA ALA A 137 8.27 -3.35 -23.91
C ALA A 137 8.87 -3.32 -25.32
N LEU A 138 9.87 -2.43 -25.54
CA LEU A 138 10.53 -2.27 -26.83
C LEU A 138 11.15 -3.57 -27.37
N SER A 139 11.63 -4.44 -26.48
CA SER A 139 12.19 -5.75 -26.84
C SER A 139 11.16 -6.87 -26.96
N ARG A 140 9.92 -6.62 -26.56
CA ARG A 140 8.80 -7.58 -26.60
C ARG A 140 7.73 -7.22 -27.62
N GLY A 141 8.09 -6.41 -28.61
CA GLY A 141 7.16 -6.04 -29.68
C GLY A 141 6.50 -7.29 -30.27
N ASP A 142 5.17 -7.23 -30.37
CA ASP A 142 4.36 -8.27 -30.98
C ASP A 142 4.79 -8.44 -32.45
N ASN A 143 5.50 -9.53 -32.73
CA ASN A 143 5.87 -9.88 -34.09
C ASN A 143 4.73 -10.72 -34.67
N ILE A 144 3.81 -10.06 -35.38
CA ILE A 144 2.80 -10.75 -36.19
C ILE A 144 3.56 -11.44 -37.35
N GLU A 145 4.02 -12.66 -37.13
CA GLU A 145 4.52 -13.51 -38.19
C GLU A 145 3.33 -14.14 -38.92
N GLN A 146 3.27 -13.96 -40.23
CA GLN A 146 2.23 -14.58 -41.04
C GLN A 146 2.41 -16.11 -40.97
N GLU A 147 1.48 -16.80 -40.31
CA GLU A 147 1.46 -18.27 -40.16
C GLU A 147 1.09 -18.96 -41.48
N GLY A 148 1.93 -18.78 -42.50
CA GLY A 148 1.83 -19.45 -43.80
C GLY A 148 1.20 -18.63 -44.93
N VAL A 149 1.33 -19.16 -46.15
CA VAL A 149 0.67 -18.62 -47.34
C VAL A 149 -0.81 -18.94 -47.20
N GLY A 150 -1.64 -17.90 -47.03
CA GLY A 150 -3.10 -18.06 -47.03
C GLY A 150 -3.55 -18.81 -48.28
N SER A 151 -4.35 -19.85 -48.08
CA SER A 151 -4.97 -20.63 -49.16
C SER A 151 -6.04 -19.85 -49.89
#